data_AF-A0A8C1YBL5-F1
#
_entry.id   AF-A0A8C1YBL5-F1
#
_cell.length_a   1.000
_cell.length_b   1.000
_cell.length_c   1.000
_cell.angle_alpha   90.00
_cell.angle_beta   90.00
_cell.angle_gamma   90.00
#
_symmetry.space_group_name_H-M   'P 1'
#
loop_
_entity.id
_entity.type
_entity.pdbx_description
1 polymer ?
#
loop_
_entity_poly.entity_id
_entity_poly.type
_entity_poly.pdbx_seq_one_letter_code
_entity_poly.pdbx_strand_id
1 'polypeptide(L)'
;MESIFHEKQEGSLCAQHCLNNLLQGEYFSPVELSSIAQQLDEEERMRMAEGGVQTEEYRTFLQQPSGNMDDSGFFSIRVRHSKAVQCSISVHIFSSCRHGQTEYLGIFTCICVWAVSF
;
A
#
# COMPACT_ATOMS: atom_id res chain seq x y z
N MET A 1 22.69 -24.80 -3.87
CA MET A 1 21.64 -24.03 -4.58
C MET A 1 21.10 -23.07 -3.55
N GLU A 2 21.31 -21.77 -3.72
CA GLU A 2 20.67 -20.78 -2.85
C GLU A 2 19.17 -20.87 -3.11
N SER A 3 18.39 -21.13 -2.06
CA SER A 3 16.94 -21.23 -2.13
C SER A 3 16.34 -19.85 -2.32
N ILE A 4 15.52 -19.66 -3.36
CA ILE A 4 14.72 -18.44 -3.54
C ILE A 4 13.62 -18.42 -2.47
N PHE A 5 13.49 -17.30 -1.77
CA PHE A 5 12.41 -17.09 -0.82
C PHE A 5 11.12 -16.71 -1.56
N HIS A 6 10.05 -17.47 -1.30
CA HIS A 6 8.72 -17.18 -1.84
C HIS A 6 7.66 -17.49 -0.77
N GLU A 7 7.09 -16.42 -0.23
CA GLU A 7 5.90 -16.43 0.61
C GLU A 7 4.66 -16.44 -0.28
N LYS A 8 3.89 -17.53 -0.20
CA LYS A 8 2.61 -17.66 -0.91
C LYS A 8 1.58 -16.73 -0.28
N GLN A 9 0.79 -16.08 -1.14
CA GLN A 9 -0.27 -15.21 -0.65
C GLN A 9 -1.40 -16.02 -0.01
N GLU A 10 -1.75 -15.65 1.22
CA GLU A 10 -2.92 -16.15 1.92
C GLU A 10 -3.88 -14.98 2.20
N GLY A 11 -5.14 -15.13 1.77
CA GLY A 11 -6.12 -14.05 1.85
C GLY A 11 -5.78 -12.85 0.95
N SER A 12 -6.25 -11.66 1.34
CA SER A 12 -6.06 -10.42 0.55
C SER A 12 -4.83 -9.61 0.94
N LEU A 13 -3.85 -10.22 1.64
CA LEU A 13 -2.66 -9.56 2.20
C LEU A 13 -1.55 -9.31 1.17
N CYS A 14 -1.92 -8.89 -0.05
CA CYS A 14 -0.99 -8.77 -1.18
C CYS A 14 0.20 -7.83 -0.90
N ALA A 15 0.02 -6.80 -0.07
CA ALA A 15 1.09 -5.87 0.27
C ALA A 15 2.22 -6.51 1.08
N GLN A 16 1.89 -7.38 2.05
CA GLN A 16 2.87 -8.12 2.84
C GLN A 16 3.68 -9.04 1.93
N HIS A 17 2.99 -9.97 1.27
CA HIS A 17 3.65 -11.02 0.48
C HIS A 17 4.48 -10.42 -0.65
N CYS A 18 3.99 -9.34 -1.28
CA CYS A 18 4.76 -8.66 -2.32
C CYS A 18 6.06 -8.05 -1.77
N LEU A 19 6.05 -7.43 -0.59
CA LEU A 19 7.23 -6.82 -0.01
C LEU A 19 8.21 -7.88 0.53
N ASN A 20 7.73 -8.93 1.17
CA ASN A 20 8.54 -10.03 1.67
C ASN A 20 9.20 -10.82 0.54
N ASN A 21 8.47 -11.08 -0.54
CA ASN A 21 9.04 -11.71 -1.74
C ASN A 21 10.07 -10.81 -2.42
N LEU A 22 9.83 -9.49 -2.48
CA LEU A 22 10.79 -8.54 -3.04
C LEU A 22 12.10 -8.50 -2.24
N LEU A 23 12.02 -8.55 -0.90
CA LEU A 23 13.18 -8.54 -0.01
C LEU A 23 13.78 -9.91 0.26
N GLN A 24 13.20 -10.97 -0.31
CA GLN A 24 13.63 -12.35 -0.13
C GLN A 24 13.70 -12.76 1.35
N GLY A 25 12.69 -12.36 2.15
CA GLY A 25 12.55 -12.76 3.54
C GLY A 25 11.29 -12.22 4.22
N GLU A 26 11.01 -12.72 5.42
CA GLU A 26 9.85 -12.33 6.25
C GLU A 26 10.14 -11.05 7.03
N TYR A 27 10.08 -9.90 6.34
CA TYR A 27 10.38 -8.60 6.94
C TYR A 27 9.14 -7.84 7.43
N PHE A 28 7.97 -8.17 6.89
CA PHE A 28 6.75 -7.42 7.10
C PHE A 28 5.61 -8.32 7.54
N SER A 29 4.81 -7.81 8.48
CA SER A 29 3.58 -8.43 8.96
C SER A 29 2.35 -7.57 8.66
N PRO A 30 1.12 -8.14 8.64
CA PRO A 30 -0.11 -7.39 8.45
C PRO A 30 -0.30 -6.31 9.51
N VAL A 31 0.11 -6.62 10.74
CA VAL A 31 -0.05 -5.75 11.92
C VAL A 31 0.80 -4.49 11.76
N GLU A 32 2.04 -4.64 11.29
CA GLU A 32 2.90 -3.49 11.02
C GLU A 32 2.37 -2.63 9.87
N LEU A 33 1.86 -3.24 8.81
CA LEU A 33 1.27 -2.51 7.69
C LEU A 33 0.00 -1.76 8.10
N SER A 34 -0.83 -2.37 8.96
CA SER A 34 -2.02 -1.73 9.55
C SER A 34 -1.66 -0.54 10.43
N SER A 35 -0.59 -0.65 11.23
CA SER A 35 -0.10 0.47 12.06
C SER A 35 0.30 1.66 11.20
N ILE A 36 0.93 1.41 10.04
CA ILE A 36 1.31 2.46 9.09
C ILE A 36 0.09 3.05 8.38
N ALA A 37 -0.90 2.23 8.02
CA ALA A 37 -2.15 2.73 7.46
C ALA A 37 -2.84 3.70 8.42
N GLN A 38 -2.93 3.37 9.70
CA GLN A 38 -3.49 4.24 10.74
C GLN A 38 -2.69 5.54 10.92
N GLN A 39 -1.35 5.47 10.86
CA GLN A 39 -0.51 6.67 10.92
C GLN A 39 -0.77 7.60 9.74
N LEU A 40 -0.89 7.05 8.53
CA LEU A 40 -1.20 7.83 7.34
C LEU A 40 -2.60 8.44 7.40
N ASP A 41 -3.60 7.70 7.90
CA ASP A 41 -4.96 8.23 8.12
C ASP A 41 -4.95 9.40 9.11
N GLU A 42 -4.17 9.29 10.19
CA GLU A 42 -4.01 10.36 11.17
C GLU A 42 -3.33 11.60 10.57
N GLU A 43 -2.27 11.40 9.79
CA GLU A 43 -1.60 12.50 9.08
C GLU A 43 -2.55 13.21 8.11
N GLU A 44 -3.39 12.45 7.39
CA GLU A 44 -4.41 13.02 6.51
C GLU A 44 -5.46 13.81 7.31
N ARG A 45 -5.89 13.28 8.46
CA ARG A 45 -6.82 13.97 9.37
C ARG A 45 -6.23 15.28 9.90
N MET A 46 -4.96 15.28 10.29
CA MET A 46 -4.28 16.47 10.80
C MET A 46 -4.15 17.54 9.70
N ARG A 47 -3.81 17.15 8.47
CA ARG A 47 -3.77 18.09 7.33
C ARG A 47 -5.15 18.66 6.99
N MET A 48 -6.21 17.85 7.07
CA MET A 48 -7.58 18.33 6.89
C MET A 48 -8.01 19.30 8.00
N ALA A 49 -7.54 19.09 9.23
CA ALA A 49 -7.81 19.98 10.36
C ALA A 49 -7.19 21.38 10.17
N GLU A 50 -6.09 21.50 9.43
CA GLU A 50 -5.48 22.80 9.08
C GLU A 50 -6.42 23.68 8.23
N GLY A 51 -7.30 23.06 7.43
CA GLY A 51 -8.35 23.75 6.66
C GLY A 51 -9.54 24.23 7.52
N GLY A 52 -9.55 23.90 8.81
CA GLY A 52 -10.58 24.26 9.78
C GLY A 52 -11.44 23.08 10.21
N VAL A 53 -11.42 22.77 11.51
CA VAL A 53 -12.15 21.62 12.09
C VAL A 53 -13.68 21.77 12.10
N GLN A 54 -14.19 22.98 11.88
CA GLN A 54 -15.64 23.27 11.84
C GLN A 54 -16.24 23.23 10.43
N THR A 55 -15.42 22.91 9.42
CA THR A 55 -15.84 22.85 8.02
C THR A 55 -16.66 21.58 7.74
N GLU A 56 -17.56 21.66 6.76
CA GLU A 56 -18.37 20.50 6.36
C GLU A 56 -17.49 19.41 5.73
N GLU A 57 -16.41 19.83 5.06
CA GLU A 57 -15.39 18.99 4.47
C GLU A 57 -14.69 18.13 5.53
N TYR A 58 -14.31 18.73 6.67
CA TYR A 58 -13.70 17.99 7.78
C TYR A 58 -14.67 17.00 8.41
N ARG A 59 -15.94 17.39 8.61
CA ARG A 59 -16.98 16.50 9.14
C ARG A 59 -17.26 15.31 8.21
N THR A 60 -17.31 15.57 6.91
CA THR A 60 -17.48 14.53 5.88
C THR A 60 -16.29 13.59 5.87
N PHE A 61 -15.07 14.12 5.94
CA PHE A 61 -13.84 13.32 6.01
C PHE A 61 -13.83 12.37 7.23
N LEU A 62 -14.26 12.84 8.41
CA LEU A 62 -14.33 12.00 9.62
C LEU A 62 -15.30 10.82 9.52
N GLN A 63 -16.30 10.89 8.64
CA GLN A 63 -17.25 9.81 8.42
C GLN A 63 -16.77 8.81 7.37
N GLN A 64 -15.73 9.14 6.60
CA GLN A 64 -15.19 8.26 5.58
C GLN A 64 -14.36 7.14 6.23
N PRO A 65 -14.47 5.89 5.73
CA PRO A 65 -13.57 4.82 6.14
C PRO A 65 -12.13 5.13 5.71
N SER A 66 -11.17 4.43 6.32
CA SER A 66 -9.74 4.55 5.94
C SER A 66 -9.56 4.33 4.44
N GLY A 67 -8.84 5.25 3.79
CA GLY A 67 -8.40 5.08 2.41
C GLY A 67 -7.10 4.27 2.29
N ASN A 68 -6.45 3.97 3.43
CA ASN A 68 -5.14 3.33 3.47
C ASN A 68 -5.21 1.83 3.80
N MET A 69 -6.27 1.38 4.46
CA MET A 69 -6.58 -0.01 4.73
C MET A 69 -8.10 -0.25 4.60
N ASP A 70 -8.52 -1.30 3.90
CA ASP A 70 -9.92 -1.75 3.91
C ASP A 70 -10.14 -2.98 4.80
N ASP A 71 -11.41 -3.27 5.10
CA ASP A 71 -11.84 -4.41 5.93
C ASP A 71 -11.54 -5.77 5.28
N SER A 72 -11.16 -5.78 3.99
CA SER A 72 -10.78 -6.99 3.26
C SER A 72 -9.28 -7.28 3.39
N GLY A 73 -8.47 -6.32 3.87
CA GLY A 73 -7.01 -6.45 4.03
C GLY A 73 -6.19 -5.88 2.89
N PHE A 74 -6.79 -5.05 2.01
CA PHE A 74 -6.04 -4.31 0.99
C PHE A 74 -5.39 -3.07 1.59
N PHE A 75 -4.14 -2.82 1.19
CA PHE A 75 -3.37 -1.65 1.60
C PHE A 75 -3.10 -0.72 0.42
N SER A 76 -3.18 0.59 0.67
CA SER A 76 -2.87 1.59 -0.36
C SER A 76 -1.39 1.55 -0.76
N ILE A 77 -1.07 2.14 -1.92
CA ILE A 77 0.32 2.31 -2.37
C ILE A 77 1.16 3.14 -1.37
N ARG A 78 0.51 4.06 -0.65
CA ARG A 78 1.19 4.94 0.32
C ARG A 78 1.72 4.17 1.51
N VAL A 79 0.95 3.19 2.02
CA VAL A 79 1.38 2.30 3.11
C VAL A 79 2.67 1.56 2.72
N ARG A 80 2.68 0.97 1.51
CA ARG A 80 3.84 0.23 0.99
C ARG A 80 5.06 1.13 0.80
N HIS A 81 4.85 2.33 0.27
CA HIS A 81 5.93 3.30 0.07
C HIS A 81 6.52 3.76 1.42
N SER A 82 5.67 4.12 2.39
CA SER A 82 6.13 4.60 3.71
C SER A 82 6.99 3.54 4.42
N LYS A 83 6.56 2.27 4.42
CA LYS A 83 7.35 1.17 4.99
C LYS A 83 8.65 0.94 4.23
N ALA A 84 8.63 0.96 2.90
CA ALA A 84 9.84 0.79 2.09
C ALA A 84 10.89 1.89 2.38
N VAL A 85 10.46 3.15 2.50
CA VAL A 85 11.35 4.27 2.88
C VAL A 85 11.93 4.08 4.28
N GLN A 86 11.14 3.61 5.24
CA GLN A 86 11.62 3.28 6.59
C GLN A 86 12.73 2.20 6.57
N CYS A 87 12.66 1.28 5.61
CA CYS A 87 13.67 0.25 5.39
C CYS A 87 14.82 0.70 4.47
N SER A 88 14.96 2.00 4.19
CA SER A 88 15.97 2.57 3.27
C SER A 88 15.87 2.08 1.82
N ILE A 89 14.67 1.69 1.39
CA ILE A 89 14.37 1.25 0.02
C ILE A 89 13.66 2.38 -0.73
N SER A 90 14.21 2.79 -1.87
CA SER A 90 13.59 3.78 -2.74
C SER A 90 12.53 3.13 -3.64
N VAL A 91 11.28 3.58 -3.54
CA VAL A 91 10.19 3.15 -4.41
C VAL A 91 9.97 4.19 -5.50
N HIS A 92 10.28 3.82 -6.75
CA HIS A 92 10.03 4.67 -7.91
C HIS A 92 8.81 4.18 -8.68
N ILE A 93 7.83 5.09 -8.88
CA ILE A 93 6.68 4.81 -9.73
C ILE A 93 7.11 4.98 -11.19
N PHE A 94 7.14 3.87 -11.93
CA PHE A 94 7.42 3.83 -13.36
C PHE A 94 6.14 3.74 -14.22
N SER A 95 5.54 4.87 -14.55
CA SER A 95 4.39 4.89 -15.47
C SER A 95 4.88 4.94 -16.92
N SER A 96 4.80 3.83 -17.66
CA SER A 96 5.04 3.86 -19.11
C SER A 96 3.81 4.35 -19.85
N CYS A 97 3.86 5.57 -20.39
CA CYS A 97 2.85 6.06 -21.33
C CYS A 97 3.08 5.40 -22.69
N ARG A 98 2.44 4.26 -22.95
CA ARG A 98 2.38 3.68 -24.30
C ARG A 98 1.21 4.36 -25.03
N HIS A 99 1.50 4.92 -26.21
CA HIS A 99 0.57 5.70 -27.01
C HIS A 99 -0.87 5.14 -27.01
N GLY A 100 -1.83 5.92 -26.51
CA GLY A 100 -3.22 5.83 -26.94
C GLY A 100 -4.26 5.23 -26.00
N GLN A 101 -3.93 4.75 -24.80
CA GLN A 101 -4.95 4.37 -23.80
C GLN A 101 -4.50 4.76 -22.39
N THR A 102 -5.07 5.86 -21.89
CA THR A 102 -5.22 6.11 -20.46
C THR A 102 -6.04 4.96 -19.88
N GLU A 103 -5.45 4.13 -19.02
CA GLU A 103 -6.09 3.60 -17.80
C GLU A 103 -5.07 2.82 -16.92
N TYR A 104 -4.89 3.36 -15.70
CA TYR A 104 -4.48 2.76 -14.42
C TYR A 104 -3.20 1.89 -14.25
N LEU A 105 -2.23 2.48 -13.54
CA LEU A 105 -1.48 1.88 -12.43
C LEU A 105 -0.92 0.43 -12.64
N GLY A 106 -0.18 0.23 -13.73
CA GLY A 106 0.22 -1.11 -14.21
C GLY A 106 1.51 -1.74 -13.64
N ILE A 107 2.10 -1.26 -12.55
CA ILE A 107 3.38 -1.85 -12.06
C ILE A 107 3.15 -2.92 -11.00
N PHE A 108 2.20 -2.71 -10.08
CA PHE A 108 1.93 -3.70 -9.02
C PHE A 108 0.86 -4.71 -9.39
N THR A 109 -0.04 -4.41 -10.33
CA THR A 109 -0.94 -5.43 -10.90
C THR A 109 -0.16 -6.50 -11.64
N CYS A 110 0.96 -6.19 -12.30
CA CYS A 110 1.75 -7.20 -12.98
C CYS A 110 2.44 -8.17 -11.99
N ILE A 111 2.90 -7.68 -10.83
CA ILE A 111 3.47 -8.54 -9.77
C ILE A 111 2.36 -9.34 -9.07
N CYS A 112 1.22 -8.73 -8.74
CA CYS A 112 0.10 -9.43 -8.12
C CYS A 112 -0.55 -10.48 -9.04
N VAL A 113 -0.67 -10.25 -10.36
CA VAL A 113 -1.27 -11.22 -11.28
C VAL A 113 -0.31 -12.39 -11.56
N TRP A 114 1.00 -12.15 -11.56
CA TRP A 114 1.98 -13.22 -11.75
C TRP A 114 2.11 -14.13 -10.52
N ALA A 115 1.92 -13.59 -9.31
CA ALA A 115 1.92 -14.35 -8.06
C ALA A 115 0.68 -15.25 -7.86
N VAL A 116 -0.41 -15.04 -8.60
CA VAL A 116 -1.64 -15.85 -8.51
C VAL A 116 -1.65 -17.01 -9.54
N SER A 117 -0.61 -17.13 -10.38
CA SER A 117 -0.56 -18.13 -11.47
C SER A 117 0.42 -19.29 -11.27
N PHE A 118 0.93 -19.54 -10.05
CA PHE A 118 1.78 -20.71 -9.74
C PHE A 118 1.50 -21.35 -8.36
#